data_AF-A0A4V2MTS2-F1
#
_entry.id   AF-A0A4V2MTS2-F1
#
_cell.length_a   1.000
_cell.length_b   1.000
_cell.length_c   1.000
_cell.angle_alpha   90.00
_cell.angle_beta   90.00
_cell.angle_gamma   90.00
#
_symmetry.space_group_name_H-M   'P 1'
#
loop_
_entity.id
_entity.type
_entity.pdbx_description
1 polymer ?
#
loop_
_entity_poly.entity_id
_entity_poly.type
_entity_poly.pdbx_seq_one_letter_code
_entity_poly.pdbx_strand_id
1 'polypeptide(L)'
;MDFPQDFIEKYSRLLGPEAPPFLASFEAPAVSGFRTNPLKEQQGIFADKIPDMPWSYYGKVSGKSPQHVTGLVYSQEPAAQVVGQVAINGNGLGFAKIVSGTLKNSFPKGLRFQS
;
A
#
# COMPACT_ATOMS: atom_id res chain seq x y z
N MET A 1 9.71 -19.36 -6.81
CA MET A 1 10.65 -18.44 -6.15
C MET A 1 11.37 -19.21 -5.05
N ASP A 2 12.70 -19.14 -4.96
CA ASP A 2 13.44 -19.84 -3.91
C ASP A 2 13.57 -18.95 -2.67
N PHE A 3 12.83 -19.27 -1.61
CA PHE A 3 12.89 -18.53 -0.34
C PHE A 3 14.02 -19.04 0.56
N PRO A 4 14.69 -18.16 1.33
CA PRO A 4 15.58 -18.59 2.39
C PRO A 4 14.85 -19.48 3.41
N GLN A 5 15.51 -20.54 3.87
CA GLN A 5 14.92 -21.51 4.81
C GLN A 5 14.39 -20.82 6.09
N ASP A 6 15.16 -19.88 6.65
CA ASP A 6 14.78 -19.10 7.84
C ASP A 6 13.48 -18.29 7.62
N PHE A 7 13.22 -17.83 6.39
CA PHE A 7 11.99 -17.13 6.04
C PHE A 7 10.79 -18.07 6.10
N ILE A 8 10.92 -19.25 5.48
CA ILE A 8 9.87 -20.27 5.47
C ILE A 8 9.56 -20.71 6.90
N GLU A 9 10.57 -21.02 7.71
CA GLU A 9 10.39 -21.47 9.10
C GLU A 9 9.75 -20.40 9.98
N LYS A 10 10.18 -19.13 9.83
CA LYS A 10 9.59 -18.00 10.54
C LYS A 10 8.10 -17.85 10.21
N TYR A 11 7.73 -17.79 8.93
CA TYR A 11 6.35 -17.55 8.54
C TYR A 11 5.45 -18.78 8.72
N SER A 12 6.01 -19.99 8.63
CA SER A 12 5.29 -21.23 8.99
C SER A 12 4.85 -21.24 10.45
N ARG A 13 5.72 -20.76 11.35
CA ARG A 13 5.39 -20.62 12.78
C ARG A 13 4.42 -19.47 13.08
N LEU A 14 4.54 -18.34 12.38
CA LEU A 14 3.68 -17.17 12.61
C LEU A 14 2.25 -17.38 12.09
N LEU A 15 2.11 -18.03 10.92
CA LEU A 15 0.84 -18.14 10.21
C LEU A 15 0.18 -19.52 10.32
N GLY A 16 0.94 -20.55 10.71
CA GLY A 16 0.42 -21.91 10.91
C GLY A 16 -0.29 -22.42 9.64
N PRO A 17 -1.60 -22.76 9.71
CA PRO A 17 -2.38 -23.20 8.54
C PRO A 17 -2.43 -22.21 7.38
N GLU A 18 -2.20 -20.91 7.61
CA GLU A 18 -2.19 -19.88 6.56
C GLU A 18 -0.82 -19.74 5.87
N ALA A 19 0.23 -20.40 6.36
CA ALA A 19 1.56 -20.29 5.76
C ALA A 19 1.63 -20.86 4.34
N PRO A 20 1.06 -22.04 4.02
CA PRO A 20 1.07 -22.56 2.65
C PRO A 20 0.43 -21.61 1.62
N PRO A 21 -0.81 -21.08 1.80
CA PRO A 21 -1.39 -20.15 0.83
C PRO A 21 -0.64 -18.82 0.78
N PHE A 22 -0.07 -18.33 1.89
CA PHE A 22 0.77 -17.14 1.89
C PHE A 22 2.01 -17.33 1.00
N LEU A 23 2.76 -18.41 1.17
CA LEU A 23 3.96 -18.68 0.35
C LEU A 23 3.60 -18.90 -1.12
N ALA A 24 2.49 -19.60 -1.40
CA ALA A 24 2.00 -19.80 -2.77
C ALA A 24 1.61 -18.47 -3.46
N SER A 25 1.18 -17.45 -2.71
CA SER A 25 0.78 -16.16 -3.27
C SER A 25 1.94 -15.41 -3.96
N PHE A 26 3.19 -15.69 -3.62
CA PHE A 26 4.35 -15.06 -4.24
C PHE A 26 4.66 -15.59 -5.65
N GLU A 27 4.11 -16.75 -6.02
CA GLU A 27 4.19 -17.26 -7.40
C GLU A 27 3.11 -16.63 -8.29
N ALA A 28 2.12 -15.95 -7.70
CA ALA A 28 1.09 -15.27 -8.46
C ALA A 28 1.67 -14.03 -9.19
N PRO A 29 1.13 -13.66 -10.36
CA PRO A 29 1.56 -12.47 -11.07
C PRO A 29 1.40 -11.20 -10.23
N ALA A 30 2.39 -10.31 -10.31
CA ALA A 30 2.32 -9.02 -9.65
C ALA A 30 1.14 -8.19 -10.16
N VAL A 31 0.34 -7.66 -9.24
CA VAL A 31 -0.78 -6.79 -9.57
C VAL A 31 -0.29 -5.35 -9.67
N SER A 32 -0.41 -4.77 -10.87
CA SER A 32 -0.09 -3.35 -11.10
C SER A 32 -1.29 -2.46 -10.76
N GLY A 33 -1.00 -1.22 -10.36
CA GLY A 33 -2.02 -0.20 -10.15
C GLY A 33 -1.50 1.19 -10.44
N PHE A 34 -2.43 2.13 -10.53
CA PHE A 34 -2.16 3.56 -10.63
C PHE A 34 -3.24 4.35 -9.91
N ARG A 35 -2.94 5.64 -9.67
CA ARG A 35 -3.85 6.59 -9.06
C ARG A 35 -4.07 7.77 -9.98
N THR A 36 -5.30 8.30 -10.04
CA THR A 36 -5.62 9.53 -10.77
C THR A 36 -5.37 10.76 -9.89
N ASN A 37 -5.04 11.87 -10.54
CA ASN A 37 -4.84 13.15 -9.88
C ASN A 37 -6.14 13.97 -9.89
N PRO A 38 -6.86 14.10 -8.76
CA PRO A 38 -8.10 14.87 -8.69
C PRO A 38 -7.89 16.37 -8.89
N LEU A 39 -6.65 16.87 -8.83
CA LEU A 39 -6.32 18.29 -9.03
C LEU A 39 -6.26 18.69 -10.51
N LYS A 40 -6.41 17.73 -11.44
CA LYS A 40 -6.45 18.01 -12.88
C LYS A 40 -7.88 18.33 -13.31
N GLU A 41 -8.04 19.41 -14.08
CA GLU A 41 -9.35 19.82 -14.61
C GLU A 41 -9.95 18.74 -15.52
N GLN A 42 -9.13 18.19 -16.43
CA GLN A 42 -9.52 17.10 -17.30
C GLN A 42 -9.26 15.75 -16.63
N GLN A 43 -10.34 15.07 -16.23
CA GLN A 43 -10.30 13.70 -15.73
C GLN A 43 -10.38 12.68 -16.86
N GLY A 44 -9.90 11.47 -16.59
CA GLY A 44 -10.02 10.31 -17.49
C GLY A 44 -11.06 9.31 -17.00
N ILE A 45 -11.59 8.50 -17.92
CA ILE A 45 -12.41 7.33 -17.59
C ILE A 45 -11.51 6.10 -17.62
N PHE A 46 -11.54 5.31 -16.54
CA PHE A 46 -10.77 4.09 -16.39
C PHE A 46 -11.69 2.98 -15.87
N ALA A 47 -11.52 1.76 -16.36
CA ALA A 47 -12.47 0.66 -16.15
C ALA A 47 -12.27 -0.04 -14.79
N ASP A 48 -11.02 -0.37 -14.43
CA ASP A 48 -10.75 -1.28 -13.32
C ASP A 48 -10.50 -0.55 -12.00
N LYS A 49 -11.57 -0.06 -11.36
CA LYS A 49 -11.48 0.59 -10.04
C LYS A 49 -11.07 -0.38 -8.93
N ILE A 50 -10.25 0.12 -8.01
CA ILE A 50 -10.02 -0.54 -6.72
C ILE A 50 -11.21 -0.17 -5.81
N PRO A 51 -11.91 -1.16 -5.21
CA PRO A 51 -13.04 -0.91 -4.32
C PRO A 51 -12.69 0.08 -3.20
N ASP A 52 -13.62 0.97 -2.87
CA ASP A 52 -13.52 1.96 -1.78
C ASP A 52 -12.33 2.94 -1.87
N MET A 53 -11.64 2.98 -3.00
CA MET A 53 -10.51 3.87 -3.25
C MET A 53 -10.81 4.78 -4.46
N PRO A 54 -11.34 5.99 -4.24
CA PRO A 54 -12.02 6.78 -5.29
C PRO A 54 -11.15 7.18 -6.47
N TRP A 55 -9.83 7.18 -6.31
CA TRP A 55 -8.87 7.60 -7.32
C TRP A 55 -7.96 6.46 -7.79
N SER A 56 -8.27 5.23 -7.42
CA SER A 56 -7.33 4.11 -7.52
C SER A 56 -7.84 3.06 -8.48
N TYR A 57 -6.95 2.57 -9.34
CA TYR A 57 -7.28 1.66 -10.42
C TYR A 57 -6.23 0.58 -10.58
N TYR A 58 -6.66 -0.63 -10.94
CA TYR A 58 -5.77 -1.70 -11.37
C TYR A 58 -5.28 -1.43 -12.80
N GLY A 59 -4.09 -1.94 -13.11
CA GLY A 59 -3.49 -1.86 -14.43
C GLY A 59 -2.14 -1.17 -14.45
N LYS A 60 -1.47 -1.26 -15.59
CA LYS A 60 -0.14 -0.71 -15.82
C LYS A 60 -0.25 0.56 -16.65
N VAL A 61 0.39 1.63 -16.19
CA VAL A 61 0.52 2.88 -16.94
C VAL A 61 1.91 2.96 -17.55
N SER A 62 1.99 3.29 -18.84
CA SER A 62 3.27 3.62 -19.47
C SER A 62 3.73 5.01 -19.04
N GLY A 63 4.99 5.14 -18.62
CA GLY A 63 5.58 6.44 -18.30
C GLY A 63 5.62 7.43 -19.47
N LYS A 64 5.39 6.95 -20.69
CA LYS A 64 5.34 7.76 -21.92
C LYS A 64 3.92 8.10 -22.38
N SER A 65 2.89 7.66 -21.65
CA SER A 65 1.52 7.97 -22.04
C SER A 65 1.22 9.46 -21.81
N PRO A 66 0.33 10.08 -22.61
CA PRO A 66 -0.11 11.46 -22.37
C PRO A 66 -0.65 11.66 -20.96
N GLN A 67 -1.38 10.69 -20.42
CA GLN A 67 -1.94 10.77 -19.06
C GLN A 67 -0.83 10.80 -18.00
N HIS A 68 0.24 10.03 -18.17
CA HIS A 68 1.36 10.05 -17.23
C HIS A 68 2.17 11.34 -17.36
N VAL A 69 2.50 11.74 -18.58
CA VAL A 69 3.33 12.93 -18.85
C VAL A 69 2.63 14.22 -18.41
N THR A 70 1.30 14.30 -18.53
CA THR A 70 0.51 15.45 -18.05
C THR A 70 0.27 15.43 -16.53
N GLY A 71 0.69 14.37 -15.83
CA GLY A 71 0.48 14.19 -14.40
C GLY A 71 -0.98 13.91 -14.03
N LEU A 72 -1.79 13.38 -14.95
CA LEU A 72 -3.15 12.91 -14.68
C LEU A 72 -3.14 11.58 -13.92
N VAL A 73 -2.13 10.73 -14.16
CA VAL A 73 -1.99 9.43 -13.49
C VAL A 73 -0.60 9.26 -12.88
N TYR A 74 -0.55 8.55 -11.75
CA TYR A 74 0.67 8.18 -11.04
C TYR A 74 0.72 6.67 -10.84
N SER A 75 1.79 6.01 -11.30
CA SER A 75 1.95 4.55 -11.16
C SER A 75 2.30 4.20 -9.71
N GLN A 76 1.46 3.39 -9.06
CA GLN A 76 1.65 2.98 -7.67
C GLN A 76 0.98 1.64 -7.43
N GLU A 77 1.71 0.67 -6.87
CA GLU A 77 1.15 -0.64 -6.53
C GLU A 77 -0.08 -0.53 -5.60
N PRO A 78 -1.13 -1.35 -5.80
CA PRO A 78 -2.39 -1.22 -5.04
C PRO A 78 -2.20 -1.19 -3.52
N ALA A 79 -1.35 -2.05 -2.97
CA ALA A 79 -1.08 -2.11 -1.53
C ALA A 79 -0.50 -0.81 -0.98
N ALA A 80 0.38 -0.13 -1.73
CA ALA A 80 0.97 1.14 -1.30
C ALA A 80 -0.02 2.31 -1.37
N GLN A 81 -1.06 2.23 -2.22
CA GLN A 81 -2.07 3.28 -2.32
C GLN A 81 -2.94 3.37 -1.03
N VAL A 82 -3.09 2.26 -0.30
CA VAL A 82 -3.86 2.20 0.95
C VAL A 82 -3.30 3.17 2.01
N VAL A 83 -1.98 3.37 2.04
CA VAL A 83 -1.33 4.29 3.00
C VAL A 83 -1.89 5.70 2.88
N GLY A 84 -2.02 6.19 1.64
CA GLY A 84 -2.63 7.49 1.37
C GLY A 84 -4.10 7.53 1.77
N GLN A 85 -4.86 6.47 1.48
CA GLN A 85 -6.28 6.37 1.83
C GLN A 85 -6.52 6.51 3.34
N VAL A 86 -5.73 5.83 4.16
CA VAL A 86 -5.93 5.90 5.62
C VAL A 86 -5.49 7.26 6.20
N ALA A 87 -4.50 7.92 5.59
CA ALA A 87 -4.02 9.23 6.01
C ALA A 87 -4.94 10.41 5.62
N ILE A 88 -5.81 10.25 4.60
CA ILE A 88 -6.63 11.33 4.04
C ILE A 88 -7.62 11.96 5.03
N ASN A 89 -7.93 11.31 6.15
CA ASN A 89 -8.79 11.87 7.20
C ASN A 89 -8.02 12.58 8.34
N GLY A 90 -6.77 13.00 8.11
CA GLY A 90 -5.97 13.75 9.09
C GLY A 90 -5.50 12.95 10.31
N ASN A 91 -5.86 11.67 10.39
CA ASN A 91 -5.41 10.75 11.44
C ASN A 91 -4.15 10.03 10.96
N GLY A 92 -3.01 10.32 11.60
CA GLY A 92 -1.78 9.59 11.36
C GLY A 92 -1.94 8.11 11.78
N LEU A 93 -1.60 7.19 10.88
CA LEU A 93 -1.35 5.80 11.27
C LEU A 93 0.02 5.71 11.95
N GLY A 94 0.05 5.11 13.13
CA GLY A 94 1.28 4.82 13.85
C GLY A 94 1.20 3.49 14.57
N PHE A 95 2.34 2.78 14.66
CA PHE A 95 2.43 1.60 15.50
C PHE A 95 2.44 2.02 16.97
N ALA A 96 1.48 1.51 17.74
CA ALA A 96 1.43 1.69 19.18
C ALA A 96 1.48 0.33 19.87
N LYS A 97 2.18 0.27 21.00
CA LYS A 97 2.24 -0.90 21.86
C LYS A 97 1.49 -0.61 23.15
N ILE A 98 0.56 -1.49 23.53
CA ILE A 98 -0.04 -1.42 24.87
C ILE A 98 0.93 -2.04 25.88
N VAL A 99 1.27 -1.28 26.91
CA VAL A 99 2.09 -1.75 28.05
C VAL A 99 1.40 -1.34 29.33
N SER A 100 1.02 -2.32 30.16
CA SER A 100 0.32 -2.11 31.43
C SER A 100 -0.93 -1.22 31.31
N GLY A 101 -1.78 -1.49 30.30
CA GLY A 101 -3.00 -0.73 30.05
C GLY A 101 -2.81 0.66 29.44
N THR A 102 -1.56 1.08 29.20
CA THR A 102 -1.25 2.37 28.56
C THR A 102 -0.82 2.16 27.11
N LEU A 103 -1.47 2.86 26.18
CA LEU A 103 -1.07 2.93 24.78
C LEU A 103 0.23 3.75 24.66
N LYS A 104 1.34 3.11 24.29
CA LYS A 104 2.63 3.78 24.06
C LYS A 104 2.90 3.87 22.57
N ASN A 105 2.94 5.09 22.05
CA ASN A 105 3.46 5.37 20.72
C ASN A 105 4.97 5.61 20.83
N SER A 106 5.77 4.71 20.24
CA SER A 106 7.23 4.82 20.26
C SER A 106 7.73 5.63 19.06
N PHE A 107 7.36 6.91 18.97
CA PHE A 107 8.02 7.81 18.03
C PHE A 107 9.48 8.04 18.47
N PRO A 108 10.48 7.77 17.59
CA PRO A 108 11.86 8.17 17.83
C PRO A 108 11.90 9.65 18.18
N LYS A 109 12.68 10.04 19.20
CA LYS A 109 12.71 11.44 19.69
C LYS A 109 12.94 12.47 18.57
N GLY A 110 13.64 12.09 17.50
CA GLY A 110 13.92 12.96 16.33
C GLY A 110 12.76 13.17 15.34
N LEU A 111 11.61 12.50 15.50
CA LEU A 111 10.42 12.65 14.65
C LEU A 111 9.25 13.35 15.37
N ARG A 112 9.48 13.87 16.57
CA ARG A 112 8.49 14.65 17.31
C ARG A 112 8.54 16.08 16.76
N PHE A 113 7.53 16.49 16.00
CA PHE A 113 7.39 17.89 15.60
C PHE A 113 7.33 18.75 16.87
N GLN A 114 8.25 19.70 16.99
CA GLN A 114 8.23 20.70 18.06
C GLN A 114 7.13 21.70 17.73
N SER A 115 6.12 21.78 18.59
CA SER A 115 5.13 22.85 18.65
C SER A 115 5.71 24.09 19.30
#